data_AF-A0A6C0KBE6-F1
#
_entry.id   AF-A0A6C0KBE6-F1
#
_cell.length_a   1.000
_cell.length_b   1.000
_cell.length_c   1.000
_cell.angle_alpha   90.00
_cell.angle_beta   90.00
_cell.angle_gamma   90.00
#
_symmetry.space_group_name_H-M   'P 1'
#
loop_
_entity.id
_entity.type
_entity.pdbx_description
1 polymer ?
#
loop_
_entity_poly.entity_id
_entity_poly.type
_entity_poly.pdbx_seq_one_letter_code
_entity_poly.pdbx_strand_id
1 'polypeptide(L)'
;MNSINSFKWNGDAIEDAIQVGTDSVFLKGFVQKVMGLDVKELYDALASKEMPYVDRAKTEMRYRGHMLTRTKFFLTDTPDPVRIYNYTGFQYASTQHYRCYADYPVVAELLRTLNKTLTLPYGKHGLPQYNHVIGTMYLTDTDGIGYHSDKTKSWAEDSGVSILSLGSTREFHLQKIQDQHTQVFVCEAGDLFVLGPQDNATHKHAIVPVREEKTLEKTRDISPRISLCFRNIAEAWTRTELLKKISASSKAKDARDTRKVHLRTRKLAKKSFSLVLAELLARLPF
;
A
#
# COMPACT_ATOMS: atom_id res chain seq x y z
N MET A 1 25.29 -11.92 -8.26
CA MET A 1 24.02 -12.09 -8.98
C MET A 1 23.17 -13.03 -8.17
N ASN A 2 22.03 -12.56 -7.64
CA ASN A 2 21.08 -13.46 -6.97
C ASN A 2 20.37 -14.26 -8.06
N SER A 3 20.61 -15.57 -8.07
CA SER A 3 19.98 -16.51 -9.01
C SER A 3 18.56 -16.79 -8.53
N ILE A 4 17.63 -17.05 -9.44
CA ILE A 4 16.24 -17.45 -9.13
C ILE A 4 16.14 -18.59 -8.10
N ASN A 5 17.18 -19.44 -8.03
CA ASN A 5 17.35 -20.52 -7.06
C ASN A 5 17.47 -20.04 -5.60
N SER A 6 17.56 -18.74 -5.35
CA SER A 6 17.54 -18.15 -4.00
C SER A 6 16.13 -18.07 -3.41
N PHE A 7 15.09 -18.15 -4.23
CA PHE A 7 13.70 -18.20 -3.77
C PHE A 7 13.28 -19.65 -3.57
N LYS A 8 12.89 -19.98 -2.34
CA LYS A 8 12.58 -21.36 -1.98
C LYS A 8 11.31 -21.48 -1.16
N TRP A 9 10.65 -22.62 -1.28
CA TRP A 9 9.54 -23.05 -0.45
C TRP A 9 9.89 -24.35 0.24
N ASN A 10 9.89 -24.36 1.58
CA ASN A 10 10.35 -25.51 2.38
C ASN A 10 11.77 -25.99 2.06
N GLY A 11 12.63 -25.09 1.56
CA GLY A 11 14.01 -25.40 1.17
C GLY A 11 14.20 -25.80 -0.29
N ASP A 12 13.11 -26.08 -1.00
CA ASP A 12 13.11 -26.45 -2.42
C ASP A 12 12.91 -25.23 -3.31
N ALA A 13 13.50 -25.24 -4.51
CA ALA A 13 13.28 -24.18 -5.49
C ALA A 13 11.79 -24.14 -5.88
N ILE A 14 11.25 -22.93 -6.04
CA ILE A 14 9.86 -22.76 -6.47
C ILE A 14 9.80 -22.89 -7.99
N GLU A 15 9.12 -23.93 -8.47
CA GLU A 15 8.87 -24.13 -9.90
C GLU A 15 8.10 -22.95 -10.51
N ASP A 16 8.35 -22.68 -11.79
CA ASP A 16 7.74 -21.56 -12.54
C ASP A 16 7.95 -20.15 -11.94
N ALA A 17 8.91 -20.00 -11.03
CA ALA A 17 9.31 -18.68 -10.56
C ALA A 17 9.78 -17.82 -11.75
N ILE A 18 9.32 -16.57 -11.79
CA ILE A 18 9.74 -15.59 -12.80
C ILE A 18 10.57 -14.53 -12.09
N GLN A 19 11.88 -14.53 -12.33
CA GLN A 19 12.79 -13.53 -11.78
C GLN A 19 12.37 -12.15 -12.31
N VAL A 20 12.21 -11.20 -11.40
CA VAL A 20 11.93 -9.80 -11.73
C VAL A 20 13.05 -8.95 -11.17
N GLY A 21 13.72 -8.17 -12.02
CA GLY A 21 14.80 -7.31 -11.57
C GLY A 21 15.91 -8.07 -10.85
N THR A 22 16.46 -7.46 -9.79
CA THR A 22 17.66 -7.94 -9.10
C THR A 22 17.34 -8.91 -7.96
N ASP A 23 16.28 -8.62 -7.21
CA ASP A 23 15.93 -9.32 -5.98
C ASP A 23 14.42 -9.51 -5.82
N SER A 24 13.66 -9.45 -6.90
CA SER A 24 12.22 -9.69 -6.91
C SER A 24 11.84 -10.95 -7.68
N VAL A 25 10.68 -11.51 -7.37
CA VAL A 25 10.14 -12.67 -8.07
C VAL A 25 8.63 -12.59 -8.18
N PHE A 26 8.09 -13.08 -9.30
CA PHE A 26 6.67 -13.27 -9.51
C PHE A 26 6.35 -14.76 -9.59
N LEU A 27 5.41 -15.22 -8.75
CA LEU A 27 5.04 -16.62 -8.58
C LEU A 27 3.58 -16.80 -8.96
N LYS A 28 3.33 -17.46 -10.09
CA LYS A 28 1.99 -17.72 -10.61
C LYS A 28 1.30 -18.85 -9.88
N GLY A 29 0.06 -18.61 -9.46
CA GLY A 29 -0.78 -19.55 -8.74
C GLY A 29 -0.18 -20.05 -7.44
N PHE A 30 0.59 -19.20 -6.74
CA PHE A 30 1.32 -19.55 -5.52
C PHE A 30 0.41 -20.19 -4.45
N VAL A 31 -0.78 -19.64 -4.20
CA VAL A 31 -1.70 -20.18 -3.16
C VAL A 31 -2.10 -21.63 -3.47
N GLN A 32 -2.57 -21.89 -4.68
CA GLN A 32 -3.07 -23.21 -5.06
C GLN A 32 -1.96 -24.21 -5.39
N LYS A 33 -0.89 -23.79 -6.07
CA LYS A 33 0.19 -24.68 -6.53
C LYS A 33 1.25 -24.95 -5.46
N VAL A 34 1.59 -23.92 -4.69
CA VAL A 34 2.73 -23.98 -3.74
C VAL A 34 2.24 -24.18 -2.30
N MET A 35 1.21 -23.45 -1.89
CA MET A 35 0.64 -23.61 -0.54
C MET A 35 -0.38 -24.75 -0.44
N GLY A 36 -0.92 -25.23 -1.56
CA GLY A 36 -1.96 -26.26 -1.59
C GLY A 36 -3.28 -25.82 -0.96
N LEU A 37 -3.56 -24.51 -0.97
CA LEU A 37 -4.78 -23.94 -0.39
C LEU A 37 -5.83 -23.66 -1.46
N ASP A 38 -7.11 -23.70 -1.07
CA ASP A 38 -8.19 -23.22 -1.93
C ASP A 38 -8.20 -21.68 -1.97
N VAL A 39 -7.95 -21.14 -3.16
CA VAL A 39 -7.84 -19.69 -3.38
C VAL A 39 -9.18 -18.97 -3.18
N LYS A 40 -10.30 -19.65 -3.45
CA LYS A 40 -11.64 -19.08 -3.31
C LYS A 40 -12.03 -19.03 -1.83
N GLU A 41 -11.81 -20.10 -1.08
CA GLU A 41 -12.03 -20.11 0.38
C GLU A 41 -11.20 -19.04 1.07
N LEU A 42 -9.94 -18.89 0.67
CA LEU A 42 -9.07 -17.84 1.19
C LEU A 42 -9.61 -16.44 0.87
N TYR A 43 -10.04 -16.21 -0.37
CA TYR A 43 -10.67 -14.94 -0.77
C TYR A 43 -11.94 -14.68 0.04
N ASP A 44 -12.84 -15.65 0.18
CA ASP A 44 -14.11 -15.50 0.87
C ASP A 44 -13.91 -15.18 2.36
N ALA A 45 -12.96 -15.85 3.02
CA ALA A 45 -12.57 -15.55 4.40
C ALA A 45 -12.07 -14.10 4.56
N LEU A 46 -11.24 -13.63 3.62
CA LEU A 46 -10.70 -12.27 3.63
C LEU A 46 -11.70 -11.20 3.18
N ALA A 47 -12.69 -11.55 2.38
CA ALA A 47 -13.77 -10.66 1.96
C ALA A 47 -14.92 -10.60 2.97
N SER A 48 -14.89 -11.44 4.01
CA SER A 48 -15.92 -11.52 5.04
C SER A 48 -16.08 -10.21 5.83
N LYS A 49 -17.24 -10.06 6.46
CA LYS A 49 -17.54 -8.92 7.36
C LYS A 49 -16.72 -8.96 8.66
N GLU A 50 -16.06 -10.08 8.95
CA GLU A 50 -15.23 -10.24 10.15
C GLU A 50 -13.89 -9.51 10.01
N MET A 51 -13.40 -9.33 8.77
CA MET A 51 -12.17 -8.59 8.52
C MET A 51 -12.33 -7.10 8.86
N PRO A 52 -11.33 -6.45 9.48
CA PRO A 52 -11.50 -5.13 10.07
C PRO A 52 -11.27 -4.02 9.04
N TYR A 53 -11.99 -4.09 7.93
CA TYR A 53 -11.93 -3.08 6.89
C TYR A 53 -12.41 -1.72 7.43
N VAL A 54 -11.55 -0.72 7.26
CA VAL A 54 -11.83 0.65 7.62
C VAL A 54 -12.52 1.33 6.45
N ASP A 55 -13.72 1.86 6.70
CA ASP A 55 -14.45 2.66 5.72
C ASP A 55 -13.56 3.79 5.16
N ARG A 56 -13.41 3.78 3.83
CA ARG A 56 -12.59 4.74 3.07
C ARG A 56 -13.05 6.20 3.23
N ALA A 57 -14.30 6.43 3.66
CA ALA A 57 -14.84 7.77 3.94
C ALA A 57 -14.31 8.38 5.25
N LYS A 58 -13.76 7.58 6.17
CA LYS A 58 -13.25 8.06 7.46
C LYS A 58 -12.13 9.08 7.28
N THR A 59 -12.14 10.12 8.12
CA THR A 59 -11.23 11.27 7.97
C THR A 59 -9.77 10.90 8.13
N GLU A 60 -9.48 9.97 9.03
CA GLU A 60 -8.17 9.44 9.36
C GLU A 60 -7.58 8.55 8.24
N MET A 61 -8.43 8.15 7.28
CA MET A 61 -8.01 7.37 6.10
C MET A 61 -7.73 8.25 4.89
N ARG A 62 -8.09 9.55 4.91
CA ARG A 62 -7.96 10.42 3.75
C ARG A 62 -6.50 10.59 3.31
N TYR A 63 -6.25 10.54 2.01
CA TYR A 63 -4.93 10.85 1.46
C TYR A 63 -4.90 12.29 0.95
N ARG A 64 -4.06 13.14 1.57
CA ARG A 64 -3.96 14.58 1.24
C ARG A 64 -5.32 15.30 1.23
N GLY A 65 -6.24 14.88 2.10
CA GLY A 65 -7.59 15.43 2.22
C GLY A 65 -8.65 14.76 1.33
N HIS A 66 -8.23 13.94 0.37
CA HIS A 66 -9.13 13.20 -0.52
C HIS A 66 -9.49 11.83 0.07
N MET A 67 -10.71 11.38 -0.21
CA MET A 67 -11.14 10.02 0.10
C MET A 67 -10.23 9.01 -0.63
N LEU A 68 -9.90 7.90 0.01
CA LEU A 68 -9.20 6.82 -0.69
C LEU A 68 -10.17 6.18 -1.70
N THR A 69 -9.64 5.78 -2.84
CA THR A 69 -10.38 4.95 -3.80
C THR A 69 -10.59 3.54 -3.24
N ARG A 70 -9.69 3.04 -2.39
CA ARG A 70 -9.70 1.67 -1.87
C ARG A 70 -9.94 1.60 -0.37
N THR A 71 -10.56 0.51 0.06
CA THR A 71 -10.80 0.20 1.48
C THR A 71 -9.61 -0.61 2.01
N LYS A 72 -9.25 -0.43 3.29
CA LYS A 72 -8.07 -1.08 3.86
C LYS A 72 -8.33 -1.63 5.25
N PHE A 73 -7.59 -2.68 5.61
CA PHE A 73 -7.36 -3.05 7.00
C PHE A 73 -5.86 -3.10 7.31
N PHE A 74 -5.52 -3.05 8.59
CA PHE A 74 -4.13 -3.04 9.06
C PHE A 74 -3.99 -4.03 10.21
N LEU A 75 -3.10 -5.01 10.05
CA LEU A 75 -2.81 -6.01 11.06
C LEU A 75 -1.32 -5.99 11.42
N THR A 76 -1.01 -6.28 12.67
CA THR A 76 0.35 -6.27 13.24
C THR A 76 0.52 -7.40 14.26
N ASP A 77 1.76 -7.74 14.59
CA ASP A 77 2.14 -8.74 15.61
C ASP A 77 1.67 -8.39 17.04
N THR A 78 1.79 -7.12 17.40
CA THR A 78 1.33 -6.60 18.69
C THR A 78 0.62 -5.25 18.53
N PRO A 79 -0.51 -5.02 19.22
CA PRO A 79 -1.19 -3.73 19.23
C PRO A 79 -0.58 -2.71 20.22
N ASP A 80 0.44 -3.08 20.99
CA ASP A 80 1.26 -2.17 21.81
C ASP A 80 2.61 -2.84 22.21
N PRO A 81 3.77 -2.29 21.84
CA PRO A 81 3.96 -1.13 20.96
C PRO A 81 3.48 -1.43 19.54
N VAL A 82 2.87 -0.45 18.87
CA VAL A 82 2.35 -0.61 17.51
C VAL A 82 3.49 -0.48 16.51
N ARG A 83 3.65 -1.45 15.60
CA ARG A 83 4.57 -1.35 14.46
C ARG A 83 4.07 -0.30 13.47
N ILE A 84 4.89 0.69 13.15
CA ILE A 84 4.46 1.85 12.33
C ILE A 84 4.98 1.73 10.91
N TYR A 85 4.08 1.49 9.95
CA TYR A 85 4.43 1.65 8.55
C TYR A 85 4.31 3.12 8.12
N ASN A 86 5.45 3.81 8.08
CA ASN A 86 5.54 5.21 7.66
C ASN A 86 5.58 5.34 6.13
N TYR A 87 4.53 5.89 5.52
CA TYR A 87 4.45 6.16 4.08
C TYR A 87 4.09 7.62 3.75
N THR A 88 4.26 8.02 2.49
CA THR A 88 3.88 9.38 2.04
C THR A 88 2.40 9.63 2.31
N GLY A 89 2.06 10.72 3.01
CA GLY A 89 0.68 11.05 3.37
C GLY A 89 0.06 10.11 4.41
N PHE A 90 0.88 9.32 5.10
CA PHE A 90 0.51 8.63 6.32
C PHE A 90 -0.12 9.61 7.32
N GLN A 91 -1.22 9.17 7.91
CA GLN A 91 -1.85 9.87 9.02
C GLN A 91 -1.67 9.03 10.28
N TYR A 92 -1.05 9.59 11.31
CA TYR A 92 -0.89 8.90 12.59
C TYR A 92 -2.24 8.39 13.13
N ALA A 93 -3.34 9.11 12.88
CA ALA A 93 -4.67 8.69 13.31
C ALA A 93 -5.12 7.35 12.71
N SER A 94 -4.60 6.96 11.53
CA SER A 94 -4.91 5.65 10.93
C SER A 94 -4.41 4.46 11.77
N THR A 95 -3.41 4.68 12.63
CA THR A 95 -2.88 3.63 13.53
C THR A 95 -3.89 3.15 14.57
N GLN A 96 -4.94 3.94 14.85
CA GLN A 96 -6.04 3.52 15.71
C GLN A 96 -6.84 2.34 15.13
N HIS A 97 -6.68 2.06 13.84
CA HIS A 97 -7.30 0.92 13.15
C HIS A 97 -6.42 -0.32 13.10
N TYR A 98 -5.20 -0.27 13.63
CA TYR A 98 -4.33 -1.43 13.67
C TYR A 98 -4.90 -2.45 14.67
N ARG A 99 -4.91 -3.72 14.28
CA ARG A 99 -5.35 -4.85 15.11
C ARG A 99 -4.27 -5.92 15.15
N CYS A 100 -4.33 -6.81 16.13
CA CYS A 100 -3.44 -7.96 16.17
C CYS A 100 -3.84 -8.94 15.05
N TYR A 101 -2.90 -9.45 14.25
CA TYR A 101 -3.27 -10.48 13.26
C TYR A 101 -3.70 -11.79 13.92
N ALA A 102 -3.32 -12.03 15.18
CA ALA A 102 -3.71 -13.24 15.92
C ALA A 102 -5.24 -13.35 16.10
N ASP A 103 -5.95 -12.21 16.06
CA ASP A 103 -7.42 -12.16 16.12
C ASP A 103 -8.07 -12.59 14.79
N TYR A 104 -7.29 -12.81 13.73
CA TYR A 104 -7.75 -13.17 12.38
C TYR A 104 -7.03 -14.44 11.91
N PRO A 105 -7.55 -15.64 12.26
CA PRO A 105 -6.85 -16.92 12.08
C PRO A 105 -6.31 -17.15 10.67
N VAL A 106 -7.07 -16.78 9.64
CA VAL A 106 -6.65 -16.90 8.24
C VAL A 106 -5.39 -16.10 7.93
N VAL A 107 -5.26 -14.87 8.45
CA VAL A 107 -4.07 -14.04 8.22
C VAL A 107 -2.91 -14.48 9.11
N ALA A 108 -3.19 -14.86 10.36
CA ALA A 108 -2.19 -15.41 11.27
C ALA A 108 -1.52 -16.66 10.68
N GLU A 109 -2.31 -17.56 10.09
CA GLU A 109 -1.82 -18.78 9.46
C GLU A 109 -1.00 -18.51 8.20
N LEU A 110 -1.46 -17.59 7.33
CA LEU A 110 -0.68 -17.15 6.17
C LEU A 110 0.68 -16.58 6.59
N LEU A 111 0.71 -15.67 7.56
CA LEU A 111 1.95 -15.09 8.09
C LEU A 111 2.89 -16.15 8.65
N ARG A 112 2.35 -17.05 9.50
CA ARG A 112 3.12 -18.14 10.11
C ARG A 112 3.73 -19.03 9.05
N THR A 113 2.95 -19.41 8.04
CA THR A 113 3.41 -20.25 6.95
C THR A 113 4.49 -19.53 6.14
N LEU A 114 4.22 -18.33 5.62
CA LEU A 114 5.20 -17.53 4.87
C LEU A 114 6.52 -17.36 5.64
N ASN A 115 6.46 -17.01 6.93
CA ASN A 115 7.66 -16.84 7.76
C ASN A 115 8.45 -18.12 8.01
N LYS A 116 7.81 -19.29 7.92
CA LYS A 116 8.44 -20.59 8.15
C LYS A 116 9.00 -21.18 6.86
N THR A 117 8.31 -21.00 5.73
CA THR A 117 8.51 -21.80 4.53
C THR A 117 9.11 -21.02 3.37
N LEU A 118 8.83 -19.71 3.26
CA LEU A 118 9.36 -18.88 2.19
C LEU A 118 10.79 -18.42 2.51
N THR A 119 11.73 -18.81 1.66
CA THR A 119 13.11 -18.31 1.68
C THR A 119 13.31 -17.28 0.58
N LEU A 120 13.97 -16.17 0.90
CA LEU A 120 14.25 -15.03 0.05
C LEU A 120 15.78 -14.80 -0.05
N PRO A 121 16.27 -14.14 -1.11
CA PRO A 121 17.69 -13.77 -1.23
C PRO A 121 18.17 -12.70 -0.25
N TYR A 122 17.27 -12.19 0.59
CA TYR A 122 17.49 -11.11 1.54
C TYR A 122 16.77 -11.42 2.86
N GLY A 123 17.02 -10.59 3.86
CA GLY A 123 16.42 -10.72 5.18
C GLY A 123 17.20 -11.66 6.08
N LYS A 124 16.85 -11.64 7.37
CA LYS A 124 17.60 -12.35 8.40
C LYS A 124 17.48 -13.87 8.21
N HIS A 125 18.61 -14.51 7.91
CA HIS A 125 18.71 -15.93 7.56
C HIS A 125 17.89 -16.33 6.31
N GLY A 126 17.65 -15.38 5.40
CA GLY A 126 16.84 -15.61 4.20
C GLY A 126 15.34 -15.74 4.49
N LEU A 127 14.88 -15.44 5.71
CA LEU A 127 13.47 -15.48 6.06
C LEU A 127 12.87 -14.07 6.08
N PRO A 128 11.61 -13.90 5.64
CA PRO A 128 10.99 -12.57 5.55
C PRO A 128 10.73 -11.90 6.90
N GLN A 129 10.40 -12.68 7.94
CA GLN A 129 10.05 -12.19 9.27
C GLN A 129 8.92 -11.14 9.26
N TYR A 130 7.89 -11.36 8.44
CA TYR A 130 6.72 -10.50 8.36
C TYR A 130 6.04 -10.38 9.72
N ASN A 131 5.78 -9.15 10.12
CA ASN A 131 5.09 -8.79 11.37
C ASN A 131 3.97 -7.76 11.14
N HIS A 132 3.76 -7.35 9.89
CA HIS A 132 2.80 -6.33 9.50
C HIS A 132 2.11 -6.68 8.19
N VAL A 133 0.80 -6.46 8.12
CA VAL A 133 -0.02 -6.73 6.93
C VAL A 133 -0.95 -5.55 6.66
N ILE A 134 -0.96 -5.11 5.40
CA ILE A 134 -2.00 -4.21 4.90
C ILE A 134 -2.85 -4.98 3.90
N GLY A 135 -4.11 -5.20 4.24
CA GLY A 135 -5.12 -5.65 3.29
C GLY A 135 -5.72 -4.46 2.56
N THR A 136 -5.78 -4.51 1.24
CA THR A 136 -6.38 -3.47 0.40
C THR A 136 -7.40 -4.10 -0.53
N MET A 137 -8.66 -3.65 -0.44
CA MET A 137 -9.75 -4.08 -1.31
C MET A 137 -10.01 -3.03 -2.39
N TYR A 138 -9.95 -3.46 -3.64
CA TYR A 138 -10.34 -2.72 -4.85
C TYR A 138 -11.73 -3.22 -5.22
N LEU A 139 -12.75 -2.36 -5.12
CA LEU A 139 -14.15 -2.73 -5.31
C LEU A 139 -14.60 -2.56 -6.76
N THR A 140 -14.04 -1.57 -7.46
CA THR A 140 -14.46 -1.18 -8.80
C THR A 140 -13.28 -1.10 -9.77
N ASP A 141 -13.61 -0.97 -11.05
CA ASP A 141 -12.69 -0.76 -12.17
C ASP A 141 -11.86 0.53 -12.06
N THR A 142 -12.41 1.54 -11.39
CA THR A 142 -11.78 2.83 -11.12
C THR A 142 -10.83 2.81 -9.92
N ASP A 143 -10.86 1.74 -9.11
CA ASP A 143 -9.98 1.62 -7.96
C ASP A 143 -8.56 1.26 -8.39
N GLY A 144 -7.60 1.92 -7.75
CA GLY A 144 -6.18 1.73 -8.02
C GLY A 144 -5.27 2.43 -7.01
N ILE A 145 -3.97 2.23 -7.19
CA ILE A 145 -2.88 2.91 -6.53
C ILE A 145 -1.82 3.25 -7.59
N GLY A 146 -1.61 4.55 -7.81
CA GLY A 146 -0.67 5.03 -8.82
C GLY A 146 0.79 4.70 -8.48
N TYR A 147 1.69 4.93 -9.45
CA TYR A 147 3.11 4.62 -9.34
C TYR A 147 3.77 5.21 -8.08
N HIS A 148 4.29 4.33 -7.23
CA HIS A 148 5.00 4.69 -6.01
C HIS A 148 6.06 3.65 -5.66
N SER A 149 7.03 4.04 -4.85
CA SER A 149 7.92 3.11 -4.16
C SER A 149 7.53 3.10 -2.68
N ASP A 150 7.55 1.92 -2.08
CA ASP A 150 7.27 1.79 -0.66
C ASP A 150 8.37 2.49 0.15
N LYS A 151 7.99 3.14 1.25
CA LYS A 151 8.93 3.86 2.11
C LYS A 151 9.51 2.90 3.15
N THR A 152 10.79 2.60 3.03
CA THR A 152 11.47 1.56 3.80
C THR A 152 12.09 2.04 5.11
N LYS A 153 12.00 3.35 5.45
CA LYS A 153 12.64 3.91 6.66
C LYS A 153 12.21 3.21 7.97
N SER A 154 10.99 2.72 8.02
CA SER A 154 10.42 2.04 9.19
C SER A 154 10.63 0.52 9.17
N TRP A 155 11.18 -0.02 8.09
CA TRP A 155 11.29 -1.45 7.86
C TRP A 155 12.53 -1.99 8.57
N ALA A 156 12.54 -3.29 8.82
CA ALA A 156 13.79 -3.97 9.15
C ALA A 156 14.79 -3.81 7.99
N GLU A 157 16.08 -3.74 8.32
CA GLU A 157 17.13 -3.71 7.31
C GLU A 157 17.04 -4.95 6.40
N ASP A 158 17.37 -4.75 5.12
CA ASP A 158 17.37 -5.80 4.11
C ASP A 158 16.05 -6.58 4.01
N SER A 159 14.91 -5.91 4.18
CA SER A 159 13.59 -6.51 4.05
C SER A 159 12.81 -5.97 2.84
N GLY A 160 12.01 -6.85 2.24
CA GLY A 160 11.14 -6.56 1.10
C GLY A 160 9.65 -6.59 1.47
N VAL A 161 8.81 -6.61 0.43
CA VAL A 161 7.36 -6.75 0.56
C VAL A 161 6.85 -7.90 -0.30
N SER A 162 6.02 -8.75 0.29
CA SER A 162 5.27 -9.77 -0.45
C SER A 162 3.84 -9.31 -0.65
N ILE A 163 3.34 -9.43 -1.88
CA ILE A 163 2.04 -8.93 -2.30
C ILE A 163 1.25 -10.10 -2.89
N LEU A 164 0.32 -10.64 -2.09
CA LEU A 164 -0.58 -11.70 -2.53
C LEU A 164 -1.82 -11.08 -3.19
N SER A 165 -2.17 -11.58 -4.37
CA SER A 165 -3.35 -11.16 -5.14
C SER A 165 -4.47 -12.18 -5.03
N LEU A 166 -5.70 -11.74 -4.73
CA LEU A 166 -6.89 -12.59 -4.61
C LEU A 166 -8.10 -11.90 -5.25
N GLY A 167 -9.05 -12.66 -5.79
CA GLY A 167 -10.22 -12.13 -6.48
C GLY A 167 -9.94 -11.74 -7.94
N SER A 168 -10.54 -10.64 -8.41
CA SER A 168 -10.46 -10.26 -9.83
C SER A 168 -9.03 -10.01 -10.34
N THR A 169 -8.76 -10.44 -11.57
CA THR A 169 -7.48 -10.27 -12.26
C THR A 169 -7.20 -8.80 -12.60
N ARG A 170 -6.02 -8.29 -12.22
CA ARG A 170 -5.59 -6.91 -12.44
C ARG A 170 -4.11 -6.85 -12.83
N GLU A 171 -3.72 -5.76 -13.49
CA GLU A 171 -2.31 -5.54 -13.82
C GLU A 171 -1.52 -4.93 -12.66
N PHE A 172 -0.41 -5.56 -12.33
CA PHE A 172 0.65 -4.98 -11.52
C PHE A 172 1.72 -4.40 -12.44
N HIS A 173 1.89 -3.09 -12.39
CA HIS A 173 2.90 -2.40 -13.18
C HIS A 173 4.14 -2.18 -12.33
N LEU A 174 5.30 -2.57 -12.84
CA LEU A 174 6.60 -2.27 -12.26
C LEU A 174 7.40 -1.39 -13.23
N GLN A 175 7.60 -0.14 -12.84
CA GLN A 175 8.26 0.89 -13.65
C GLN A 175 9.62 1.24 -13.07
N LYS A 176 10.68 1.12 -13.86
CA LYS A 176 12.02 1.53 -13.46
C LYS A 176 12.13 3.04 -13.39
N ILE A 177 12.72 3.57 -12.32
CA ILE A 177 12.76 5.02 -12.06
C ILE A 177 13.62 5.76 -13.10
N GLN A 178 14.74 5.15 -13.49
CA GLN A 178 15.75 5.79 -14.34
C GLN A 178 15.24 6.08 -15.76
N ASP A 179 14.61 5.10 -16.40
CA ASP A 179 14.24 5.13 -17.83
C ASP A 179 12.71 5.06 -18.06
N GLN A 180 11.92 4.96 -16.99
CA GLN A 180 10.46 4.85 -17.02
C GLN A 180 9.94 3.61 -17.77
N HIS A 181 10.81 2.65 -18.10
CA HIS A 181 10.41 1.38 -18.70
C HIS A 181 9.50 0.63 -17.72
N THR A 182 8.36 0.14 -18.22
CA THR A 182 7.32 -0.49 -17.40
C THR A 182 7.13 -1.94 -17.82
N GLN A 183 7.42 -2.85 -16.90
CA GLN A 183 7.02 -4.26 -16.98
C GLN A 183 5.62 -4.41 -16.41
N VAL A 184 4.79 -5.22 -17.07
CA VAL A 184 3.39 -5.45 -16.69
C VAL A 184 3.22 -6.93 -16.35
N PHE A 185 2.66 -7.20 -15.17
CA PHE A 185 2.36 -8.54 -14.69
C PHE A 185 0.84 -8.65 -14.54
N VAL A 186 0.24 -9.60 -15.25
CA VAL A 186 -1.16 -9.96 -15.04
C VAL A 186 -1.23 -10.80 -13.78
N CYS A 187 -1.82 -10.25 -12.72
CA CYS A 187 -1.96 -10.93 -11.43
C CYS A 187 -3.36 -11.54 -11.31
N GLU A 188 -3.42 -12.86 -11.36
CA GLU A 188 -4.60 -13.67 -11.14
C GLU A 188 -4.80 -13.97 -9.64
N ALA A 189 -5.93 -14.59 -9.30
CA ALA A 189 -6.18 -15.04 -7.95
C ALA A 189 -5.15 -16.12 -7.54
N GLY A 190 -4.49 -15.88 -6.41
CA GLY A 190 -3.49 -16.77 -5.83
C GLY A 190 -2.05 -16.44 -6.22
N ASP A 191 -1.82 -15.45 -7.08
CA ASP A 191 -0.48 -15.03 -7.47
C ASP A 191 0.24 -14.26 -6.34
N LEU A 192 1.54 -14.53 -6.16
CA LEU A 192 2.40 -13.81 -5.23
C LEU A 192 3.46 -13.00 -5.99
N PHE A 193 3.52 -11.70 -5.72
CA PHE A 193 4.61 -10.84 -6.17
C PHE A 193 5.50 -10.49 -4.97
N VAL A 194 6.76 -10.88 -5.02
CA VAL A 194 7.75 -10.56 -3.99
C VAL A 194 8.64 -9.45 -4.53
N LEU A 195 8.55 -8.25 -3.95
CA LEU A 195 9.36 -7.10 -4.33
C LEU A 195 10.50 -6.92 -3.31
N GLY A 196 11.73 -7.16 -3.76
CA GLY A 196 12.93 -7.03 -2.93
C GLY A 196 13.32 -5.58 -2.63
N PRO A 197 14.18 -5.35 -1.62
CA PRO A 197 14.60 -4.02 -1.21
C PRO A 197 15.33 -3.24 -2.32
N GLN A 198 16.16 -3.89 -3.14
CA GLN A 198 16.89 -3.21 -4.21
C GLN A 198 15.95 -2.78 -5.34
N ASP A 199 15.05 -3.65 -5.75
CA ASP A 199 14.07 -3.32 -6.78
C ASP A 199 13.05 -2.29 -6.27
N ASN A 200 12.61 -2.33 -5.00
CA ASN A 200 11.76 -1.28 -4.45
C ASN A 200 12.45 0.10 -4.41
N ALA A 201 13.77 0.15 -4.25
CA ALA A 201 14.54 1.39 -4.29
C ALA A 201 14.70 1.96 -5.71
N THR A 202 14.70 1.11 -6.73
CA THR A 202 14.98 1.46 -8.13
C THR A 202 13.74 1.48 -9.03
N HIS A 203 12.61 0.97 -8.55
CA HIS A 203 11.35 0.89 -9.27
C HIS A 203 10.20 1.53 -8.49
N LYS A 204 9.20 1.97 -9.23
CA LYS A 204 7.86 2.28 -8.74
C LYS A 204 6.92 1.17 -9.16
N HIS A 205 5.93 0.87 -8.33
CA HIS A 205 4.89 -0.07 -8.64
C HIS A 205 3.49 0.54 -8.55
N ALA A 206 2.54 -0.06 -9.25
CA ALA A 206 1.14 0.38 -9.29
C ALA A 206 0.18 -0.79 -9.53
N ILE A 207 -1.04 -0.65 -8.98
CA ILE A 207 -2.24 -1.30 -9.52
C ILE A 207 -3.04 -0.17 -10.17
N VAL A 208 -2.97 -0.06 -11.49
CA VAL A 208 -3.61 1.04 -12.22
C VAL A 208 -5.12 0.78 -12.38
N PRO A 209 -5.98 1.79 -12.44
CA PRO A 209 -7.40 1.62 -12.81
C PRO A 209 -7.52 0.83 -14.12
N VAL A 210 -8.60 0.05 -14.29
CA VAL A 210 -8.80 -0.85 -15.45
C VAL A 210 -8.66 -0.14 -16.79
N ARG A 211 -9.15 1.12 -16.88
CA ARG A 211 -9.02 1.93 -18.10
C ARG A 211 -7.56 2.21 -18.53
N GLU A 212 -6.62 2.14 -17.58
CA GLU A 212 -5.18 2.43 -17.72
C GLU A 212 -4.33 1.16 -17.89
N GLU A 213 -4.95 -0.03 -17.79
CA GLU A 213 -4.33 -1.32 -18.08
C GLU A 213 -3.97 -1.44 -19.58
N LYS A 214 -2.88 -2.15 -19.87
CA LYS A 214 -2.22 -2.21 -21.18
C LYS A 214 -2.41 -3.54 -21.93
N THR A 215 -2.62 -4.63 -21.21
CA THR A 215 -2.63 -6.00 -21.72
C THR A 215 -3.99 -6.66 -21.61
N LEU A 216 -4.73 -6.42 -20.53
CA LEU A 216 -6.04 -7.00 -20.31
C LEU A 216 -7.14 -6.26 -21.08
N GLU A 217 -8.16 -7.01 -21.51
CA GLU A 217 -9.35 -6.41 -22.12
C GLU A 217 -10.11 -5.54 -21.12
N LYS A 218 -10.46 -4.32 -21.54
CA LYS A 218 -11.08 -3.30 -20.67
C LYS A 218 -12.58 -3.54 -20.43
N THR A 219 -13.20 -4.37 -21.27
CA THR A 219 -14.63 -4.70 -21.26
C THR A 219 -14.95 -5.95 -20.45
N ARG A 220 -13.94 -6.59 -19.83
CA ARG A 220 -14.13 -7.79 -19.02
C ARG A 220 -14.92 -7.50 -17.75
N ASP A 221 -15.50 -8.54 -17.17
CA ASP A 221 -16.16 -8.45 -15.89
C ASP A 221 -15.16 -8.13 -14.77
N ILE A 222 -15.37 -6.98 -14.11
CA ILE A 222 -14.55 -6.53 -12.99
C ILE A 222 -15.30 -6.80 -11.70
N SER A 223 -14.74 -7.69 -10.88
CA SER A 223 -15.20 -7.99 -9.53
C SER A 223 -14.19 -7.47 -8.49
N PRO A 224 -14.50 -7.51 -7.19
CA PRO A 224 -13.56 -7.06 -6.19
C PRO A 224 -12.25 -7.85 -6.19
N ARG A 225 -11.15 -7.17 -5.84
CA ARG A 225 -9.81 -7.75 -5.68
C ARG A 225 -9.23 -7.36 -4.33
N ILE A 226 -8.55 -8.30 -3.68
CA ILE A 226 -7.81 -8.06 -2.44
C ILE A 226 -6.31 -8.18 -2.72
N SER A 227 -5.53 -7.22 -2.22
CA SER A 227 -4.08 -7.34 -2.06
C SER A 227 -3.73 -7.44 -0.59
N LEU A 228 -2.99 -8.48 -0.21
CA LEU A 228 -2.33 -8.56 1.09
C LEU A 228 -0.86 -8.21 0.91
N CYS A 229 -0.42 -7.11 1.52
CA CYS A 229 0.97 -6.69 1.50
C CYS A 229 1.63 -6.98 2.85
N PHE A 230 2.51 -7.97 2.88
CA PHE A 230 3.26 -8.44 4.07
C PHE A 230 4.62 -7.74 4.16
N ARG A 231 4.96 -7.22 5.34
CA ARG A 231 6.21 -6.47 5.60
C ARG A 231 6.80 -6.82 6.95
N ASN A 232 8.11 -6.60 7.07
CA ASN A 232 8.82 -6.62 8.35
C ASN A 232 9.14 -5.18 8.79
N ILE A 233 8.40 -4.70 9.80
CA ILE A 233 8.50 -3.35 10.32
C ILE A 233 9.32 -3.37 11.61
N ALA A 234 10.42 -2.61 11.62
CA ALA A 234 11.27 -2.47 12.80
C ALA A 234 10.81 -1.36 13.74
N GLU A 235 10.31 -0.25 13.19
CA GLU A 235 9.86 0.90 13.98
C GLU A 235 8.58 0.58 14.76
N ALA A 236 8.62 0.69 16.09
CA ALA A 236 7.50 0.42 16.98
C ALA A 236 7.33 1.56 17.98
N TRP A 237 6.12 2.07 18.14
CA TRP A 237 5.81 3.18 19.05
C TRP A 237 4.78 2.73 20.07
N THR A 238 4.96 3.14 21.31
CA THR A 238 3.95 2.94 22.35
C THR A 238 2.67 3.70 22.01
N ARG A 239 1.53 3.24 22.54
CA ARG A 239 0.26 3.97 22.43
C ARG A 239 0.37 5.42 22.91
N THR A 240 1.13 5.68 23.98
CA THR A 240 1.33 7.03 24.51
C THR A 240 2.07 7.94 23.52
N GLU A 241 3.12 7.44 22.86
CA GLU A 241 3.85 8.19 21.83
C GLU A 241 2.97 8.48 20.62
N LEU A 242 2.18 7.49 20.19
CA LEU A 242 1.24 7.67 19.09
C LEU A 242 0.18 8.74 19.37
N LEU A 243 -0.44 8.71 20.55
CA LEU A 243 -1.43 9.73 20.93
C LEU A 243 -0.84 11.14 20.92
N LYS A 244 0.41 11.30 21.39
CA LYS A 244 1.12 12.58 21.31
C LYS A 244 1.31 13.03 19.85
N LYS A 245 1.68 12.10 18.96
CA LYS A 245 1.92 12.38 17.54
C LYS A 245 0.64 12.68 16.77
N ILE A 246 -0.45 11.99 17.08
CA ILE A 246 -1.80 12.27 16.57
C ILE A 246 -2.23 13.68 16.96
N SER A 247 -2.13 14.02 18.26
CA SER A 247 -2.48 15.34 18.77
C SER A 247 -1.65 16.45 18.09
N ALA A 248 -0.33 16.27 18.03
CA ALA A 248 0.57 17.23 17.39
C ALA A 248 0.26 17.40 15.89
N SER A 249 0.01 16.31 15.17
CA SER A 249 -0.35 16.35 13.76
C SER A 249 -1.70 17.03 13.50
N SER A 250 -2.69 16.84 14.39
CA SER A 250 -3.99 17.53 14.30
C SER A 250 -3.82 19.04 14.45
N LYS A 251 -3.13 19.48 15.53
CA LYS A 251 -2.85 20.91 15.76
C LYS A 251 -2.11 21.56 14.58
N ALA A 252 -1.12 20.86 14.02
CA ALA A 252 -0.37 21.33 12.85
C ALA A 252 -1.22 21.40 11.57
N LYS A 253 -2.23 20.54 11.43
CA LYS A 253 -3.19 20.62 10.33
C LYS A 253 -4.10 21.83 10.50
N ASP A 254 -4.69 22.01 11.68
CA ASP A 254 -5.60 23.12 11.98
C ASP A 254 -4.92 24.47 11.74
N ALA A 255 -3.71 24.66 12.28
CA ALA A 255 -2.92 25.88 12.06
C ALA A 255 -2.66 26.17 10.58
N ARG A 256 -2.40 25.13 9.77
CA ARG A 256 -2.16 25.25 8.33
C ARG A 256 -3.43 25.65 7.59
N ASP A 257 -4.56 25.07 7.95
CA ASP A 257 -5.84 25.35 7.32
C ASP A 257 -6.33 26.76 7.68
N THR A 258 -6.18 27.19 8.95
CA THR A 258 -6.39 28.59 9.36
C THR A 258 -5.52 29.55 8.55
N ARG A 259 -4.22 29.25 8.37
CA ARG A 259 -3.32 30.08 7.57
C ARG A 259 -3.75 30.16 6.10
N LYS A 260 -4.22 29.06 5.50
CA LYS A 260 -4.74 29.06 4.12
C LYS A 260 -5.97 29.94 3.98
N VAL A 261 -6.90 29.88 4.94
CA VAL A 261 -8.10 30.74 4.97
C VAL A 261 -7.66 32.21 5.02
N HIS A 262 -6.78 32.56 5.97
CA HIS A 262 -6.28 33.94 6.10
C HIS A 262 -5.60 34.45 4.82
N LEU A 263 -4.75 33.63 4.18
CA LEU A 263 -4.11 33.99 2.90
C LEU A 263 -5.13 34.17 1.77
N ARG A 264 -6.16 33.32 1.69
CA ARG A 264 -7.25 33.47 0.70
C ARG A 264 -8.04 34.76 0.93
N THR A 265 -8.41 35.06 2.17
CA THR A 265 -9.12 36.30 2.53
C THR A 265 -8.30 37.53 2.17
N ARG A 266 -7.00 37.55 2.50
CA ARG A 266 -6.09 38.65 2.09
C ARG A 266 -5.99 38.80 0.57
N LYS A 267 -5.92 37.69 -0.17
CA LYS A 267 -5.86 37.71 -1.64
C LYS A 267 -7.14 38.28 -2.25
N LEU A 268 -8.30 37.91 -1.71
CA LEU A 268 -9.60 38.46 -2.11
C LEU A 268 -9.68 39.96 -1.81
N ALA A 269 -9.32 40.38 -0.60
CA ALA A 269 -9.32 41.79 -0.22
C ALA A 269 -8.41 42.64 -1.13
N LYS A 270 -7.20 42.16 -1.46
CA LYS A 270 -6.30 42.84 -2.42
C LYS A 270 -6.94 42.95 -3.82
N LYS A 271 -7.58 41.87 -4.31
CA LYS A 271 -8.25 41.89 -5.62
C LYS A 271 -9.41 42.89 -5.63
N SER A 272 -10.23 42.93 -4.58
CA SER A 272 -11.32 43.90 -4.43
C SER A 272 -10.79 45.32 -4.39
N PHE A 273 -9.72 45.60 -3.64
CA PHE A 273 -9.10 46.92 -3.59
C PHE A 273 -8.57 47.36 -4.96
N SER A 274 -7.88 46.47 -5.69
CA SER A 274 -7.40 46.77 -7.04
C SER A 274 -8.54 47.07 -8.03
N LEU A 275 -9.67 46.38 -7.94
CA LEU A 275 -10.85 46.65 -8.77
C LEU A 275 -11.46 48.02 -8.47
N VAL A 276 -11.63 48.35 -7.18
CA VAL A 276 -12.14 49.65 -6.75
C VAL A 276 -11.21 50.79 -7.19
N LEU A 277 -9.89 50.61 -7.05
CA LEU A 277 -8.91 51.60 -7.50
C LEU A 277 -8.94 51.79 -9.03
N ALA A 278 -9.09 50.71 -9.80
CA ALA A 278 -9.21 50.80 -11.25
C ALA A 278 -10.48 51.54 -11.69
N GLU A 279 -11.62 51.30 -11.04
CA GLU A 279 -12.86 52.06 -11.28
C GLU A 279 -12.73 53.55 -10.94
N LEU A 280 -12.07 53.87 -9.82
CA LEU A 280 -11.82 55.26 -9.43
C LEU A 280 -10.93 55.98 -10.44
N LEU A 281 -9.85 55.34 -10.90
CA LEU A 281 -8.94 55.90 -11.89
C LEU A 281 -9.63 56.10 -13.26
N ALA A 282 -10.52 55.19 -13.66
CA ALA A 282 -11.29 55.32 -14.90
C ALA A 282 -12.31 56.46 -14.90
N ARG A 283 -12.64 57.03 -13.73
CA ARG A 283 -13.58 58.16 -13.58
C ARG A 283 -12.90 59.51 -13.45
N LEU A 284 -11.58 59.57 -13.44
CA LEU A 284 -10.85 60.84 -13.43
C LEU A 284 -10.90 61.46 -14.84
N PRO A 285 -11.33 62.73 -14.98
CA PRO A 285 -11.24 63.42 -16.25
C PRO A 285 -9.77 63.64 -16.61
N PHE A 286 -9.41 63.32 -17.86
CA PHE A 286 -8.10 63.64 -18.45
C PHE A 286 -7.94 65.14 -18.68
#